data_AF-A0A099SDM9-F1
#
_entry.id   AF-A0A099SDM9-F1
#
_cell.length_a   1.000
_cell.length_b   1.000
_cell.length_c   1.000
_cell.angle_alpha   90.00
_cell.angle_beta   90.00
_cell.angle_gamma   90.00
#
_symmetry.space_group_name_H-M   'P 1'
#
loop_
_entity.id
_entity.type
_entity.pdbx_description
1 polymer ?
#
loop_
_entity_poly.entity_id
_entity_poly.type
_entity_poly.pdbx_seq_one_letter_code
_entity_poly.pdbx_strand_id
1 'polypeptide(L)'
;MKQRISLTMIVKNEAAHLVNCLESVKNVVDEIIIVDTGSDDDTVTIARNYTPNIYFFPWINDFSAARNFAINQASGDWILALDADEELEFKELDSLYTLVNYENDKEAFLLPLLNPLSPSTLEYNTFSVLRLFKNHKDYRYIGTIHEQVTLPNQKKVGLAKDPIIKHTLPPPKKQHEKRSRNLKLLKRGLRNDPHNPFLNYYMGVEWLMLGKPYRALPFIEKAYYNLNDDQLLFRTPALKYLLLSLKELGRLDEALVLCLEVSLKYPDYTDIFYLSGLLLEEKKEYPIALKWFNHAILCGTPPVMFSHLTGSGSFLAYYHLGFCYEQLGKSLEARAAFENALKLNPKYHYPLYSLFANLLKEKGSTLCYEHLKNHELLEDPTLCLTSADLFFQSDHAEQAYYCLETHQEIFFNDERFFFYYGKYCIYTGRLETGLKALSQLAQQSTHYDSAQLLSLTALLLLGDFVQARSLALILWKGYPTRANAYLFLWLLRFIQKHTLPTIPLTVRDRELLEITIELFVAFKHFKAYDFNHSPYADSYNQGLKTLMKSTEKGIQWLLSDYTQSLMDLKNRFTTKYGTKQLRIDYDD
;
A
#
# COMPACT_ATOMS: atom_id res chain seq x y z
N MET A 1 -15.94 44.30 -1.02
CA MET A 1 -16.78 43.44 -0.17
C MET A 1 -16.07 42.10 -0.03
N LYS A 2 -16.12 41.47 1.15
CA LYS A 2 -15.58 40.12 1.33
C LYS A 2 -16.39 39.17 0.44
N GLN A 3 -15.74 38.50 -0.51
CA GLN A 3 -16.38 37.48 -1.36
C GLN A 3 -16.87 36.33 -0.48
N ARG A 4 -18.09 35.84 -0.71
CA ARG A 4 -18.63 34.67 0.01
C ARG A 4 -18.46 33.39 -0.81
N ILE A 5 -18.07 32.30 -0.15
CA ILE A 5 -17.85 30.98 -0.77
C ILE A 5 -18.93 30.01 -0.29
N SER A 6 -19.61 29.36 -1.24
CA SER A 6 -20.58 28.29 -0.98
C SER A 6 -20.00 26.94 -1.39
N LEU A 7 -19.96 26.00 -0.46
CA LEU A 7 -19.72 24.60 -0.76
C LEU A 7 -21.00 24.00 -1.36
N THR A 8 -20.89 23.34 -2.51
CA THR A 8 -21.98 22.55 -3.10
C THR A 8 -21.55 21.10 -3.27
N MET A 9 -22.36 20.17 -2.76
CA MET A 9 -22.11 18.73 -2.87
C MET A 9 -23.37 17.99 -3.31
N ILE A 10 -23.18 16.94 -4.11
CA ILE A 10 -24.20 15.92 -4.34
C ILE A 10 -23.78 14.66 -3.59
N VAL A 11 -24.71 14.04 -2.86
CA VAL A 11 -24.41 12.88 -2.02
C VAL A 11 -25.37 11.72 -2.26
N LYS A 12 -24.87 10.50 -2.04
CA LYS A 12 -25.67 9.27 -1.95
C LYS A 12 -24.90 8.18 -1.23
N ASN A 13 -25.33 7.79 -0.03
CA ASN A 13 -24.73 6.71 0.76
C ASN A 13 -23.23 6.91 1.07
N GLU A 14 -22.91 8.11 1.55
CA GLU A 14 -21.55 8.57 1.84
C GLU A 14 -21.30 8.81 3.34
N ALA A 15 -22.08 8.17 4.22
CA ALA A 15 -21.94 8.33 5.68
C ALA A 15 -20.51 8.06 6.18
N ALA A 16 -19.77 7.16 5.51
CA ALA A 16 -18.41 6.78 5.86
C ALA A 16 -17.34 7.84 5.54
N HIS A 17 -17.62 8.78 4.63
CA HIS A 17 -16.63 9.75 4.13
C HIS A 17 -17.04 11.21 4.39
N LEU A 18 -18.35 11.47 4.46
CA LEU A 18 -18.91 12.83 4.54
C LEU A 18 -18.39 13.63 5.74
N VAL A 19 -18.18 12.98 6.90
CA VAL A 19 -17.68 13.66 8.11
C VAL A 19 -16.33 14.30 7.85
N ASN A 20 -15.35 13.57 7.31
CA ASN A 20 -14.02 14.11 7.10
C ASN A 20 -14.03 15.24 6.06
N CYS A 21 -14.80 15.07 4.99
CA CYS A 21 -14.98 16.10 3.96
C CYS A 21 -15.50 17.41 4.61
N LEU A 22 -16.61 17.34 5.35
CA LEU A 22 -17.23 18.51 5.97
C LEU A 22 -16.37 19.13 7.08
N GLU A 23 -15.69 18.31 7.89
CA GLU A 23 -14.74 18.79 8.89
C GLU A 23 -13.59 19.59 8.27
N SER A 24 -13.11 19.19 7.08
CA SER A 24 -12.02 19.89 6.38
C SER A 24 -12.41 21.28 5.88
N VAL A 25 -13.70 21.54 5.66
CA VAL A 25 -14.18 22.76 4.99
C VAL A 25 -15.07 23.66 5.85
N LYS A 26 -15.62 23.16 6.96
CA LYS A 26 -16.64 23.88 7.76
C LYS A 26 -16.24 25.28 8.25
N ASN A 27 -14.94 25.51 8.45
CA ASN A 27 -14.41 26.78 8.96
C ASN A 27 -13.88 27.72 7.86
N VAL A 28 -13.91 27.30 6.59
CA VAL A 28 -13.30 28.02 5.46
C VAL A 28 -14.30 28.37 4.36
N VAL A 29 -15.57 28.00 4.52
CA VAL A 29 -16.68 28.39 3.63
C VAL A 29 -17.77 29.12 4.42
N ASP A 30 -18.55 29.96 3.75
CA ASP A 30 -19.63 30.74 4.40
C ASP A 30 -21.00 30.03 4.35
N GLU A 31 -21.13 29.03 3.48
CA GLU A 31 -22.37 28.29 3.25
C GLU A 31 -22.05 26.87 2.79
N ILE A 32 -22.82 25.89 3.29
CA ILE A 32 -22.73 24.50 2.87
C ILE A 32 -24.09 24.07 2.32
N ILE A 33 -24.12 23.66 1.06
CA ILE A 33 -25.29 23.15 0.35
C ILE A 33 -25.09 21.66 0.07
N ILE A 34 -25.99 20.83 0.62
CA ILE A 34 -25.99 19.39 0.38
C ILE A 34 -27.23 19.02 -0.43
N VAL A 35 -27.03 18.35 -1.56
CA VAL A 35 -28.11 17.77 -2.37
C VAL A 35 -28.04 16.25 -2.29
N ASP A 36 -29.00 15.65 -1.59
CA ASP A 36 -29.13 14.20 -1.51
C ASP A 36 -29.85 13.65 -2.75
N THR A 37 -29.27 12.59 -3.35
CA THR A 37 -29.82 11.93 -4.54
C THR A 37 -30.50 10.59 -4.26
N GLY A 38 -30.92 10.40 -3.01
CA GLY A 38 -31.62 9.22 -2.52
C GLY A 38 -30.72 8.32 -1.69
N SER A 39 -30.18 8.83 -0.59
CA SER A 39 -29.48 8.02 0.43
C SER A 39 -30.45 7.18 1.25
N ASP A 40 -30.00 5.99 1.65
CA ASP A 40 -30.69 5.07 2.57
C ASP A 40 -29.88 4.74 3.83
N ASP A 41 -28.72 5.37 4.01
CA ASP A 41 -27.89 5.32 5.21
C ASP A 41 -27.95 6.65 6.01
N ASP A 42 -27.05 6.81 7.00
CA ASP A 42 -27.01 7.98 7.87
C ASP A 42 -26.45 9.27 7.22
N THR A 43 -26.21 9.28 5.89
CA THR A 43 -25.63 10.44 5.17
C THR A 43 -26.37 11.74 5.46
N VAL A 44 -27.71 11.73 5.36
CA VAL A 44 -28.54 12.92 5.57
C VAL A 44 -28.52 13.36 7.03
N THR A 45 -28.52 12.40 7.97
CA THR A 45 -28.43 12.66 9.41
C THR A 45 -27.11 13.34 9.75
N ILE A 46 -26.00 12.85 9.19
CA ILE A 46 -24.67 13.45 9.35
C ILE A 46 -24.65 14.88 8.78
N ALA A 47 -25.13 15.07 7.55
CA ALA A 47 -25.16 16.38 6.90
C ALA A 47 -25.89 17.46 7.74
N ARG A 48 -26.98 17.09 8.43
CA ARG A 48 -27.76 17.99 9.30
C ARG A 48 -26.96 18.58 10.46
N ASN A 49 -25.90 17.92 10.89
CA ASN A 49 -25.03 18.44 11.94
C ASN A 49 -24.15 19.60 11.46
N TYR A 50 -23.99 19.78 10.14
CA TYR A 50 -23.14 20.81 9.55
C TYR A 50 -23.92 21.94 8.89
N THR A 51 -25.11 21.66 8.36
CA THR A 51 -25.91 22.68 7.65
C THR A 51 -27.41 22.41 7.73
N PRO A 52 -28.24 23.47 7.80
CA PRO A 52 -29.68 23.36 7.55
C PRO A 52 -30.04 23.25 6.06
N ASN A 53 -29.12 23.60 5.15
CA ASN A 53 -29.38 23.70 3.71
C ASN A 53 -29.23 22.35 3.01
N ILE A 54 -30.18 21.45 3.28
CA ILE A 54 -30.24 20.11 2.69
C ILE A 54 -31.42 20.03 1.75
N TYR A 55 -31.15 19.66 0.50
CA TYR A 55 -32.14 19.53 -0.55
C TYR A 55 -32.13 18.11 -1.13
N PHE A 56 -33.21 17.75 -1.81
CA PHE A 56 -33.38 16.43 -2.40
C PHE A 56 -33.57 16.54 -3.91
N PHE A 57 -32.83 15.73 -4.65
CA PHE A 57 -32.91 15.66 -6.11
C PHE A 57 -33.04 14.20 -6.57
N PRO A 58 -34.18 13.78 -7.17
CA PRO A 58 -34.34 12.41 -7.63
C PRO A 58 -33.24 12.01 -8.64
N TRP A 59 -32.60 10.86 -8.44
CA TRP A 59 -31.55 10.40 -9.35
C TRP A 59 -32.10 10.06 -10.74
N ILE A 60 -31.77 10.87 -11.74
CA ILE A 60 -32.22 10.72 -13.14
C ILE A 60 -31.13 10.21 -14.11
N ASN A 61 -30.05 9.63 -13.58
CA ASN A 61 -28.86 9.22 -14.36
C ASN A 61 -28.13 10.38 -15.05
N ASP A 62 -28.07 11.54 -14.38
CA ASP A 62 -27.38 12.74 -14.85
C ASP A 62 -26.74 13.47 -13.67
N PHE A 63 -25.41 13.42 -13.58
CA PHE A 63 -24.65 14.10 -12.53
C PHE A 63 -24.68 15.62 -12.70
N SER A 64 -24.63 16.13 -13.95
CA SER A 64 -24.70 17.57 -14.22
C SER A 64 -26.01 18.16 -13.71
N ALA A 65 -27.13 17.47 -13.93
CA ALA A 65 -28.43 17.94 -13.47
C ALA A 65 -28.48 18.14 -11.94
N ALA A 66 -27.96 17.16 -11.18
CA ALA A 66 -27.88 17.23 -9.73
C ALA A 66 -26.93 18.34 -9.24
N ARG A 67 -25.74 18.47 -9.84
CA ARG A 67 -24.78 19.55 -9.48
C ARG A 67 -25.31 20.94 -9.81
N ASN A 68 -25.93 21.11 -10.97
CA ASN A 68 -26.53 22.39 -11.34
C ASN A 68 -27.72 22.75 -10.43
N PHE A 69 -28.50 21.76 -9.98
CA PHE A 69 -29.51 21.98 -8.96
C PHE A 69 -28.89 22.47 -7.64
N ALA A 70 -27.76 21.89 -7.21
CA ALA A 70 -27.01 22.35 -6.03
C ALA A 70 -26.50 23.79 -6.17
N ILE A 71 -25.89 24.13 -7.32
CA ILE A 71 -25.43 25.51 -7.60
C ILE A 71 -26.59 26.50 -7.50
N ASN A 72 -27.78 26.15 -7.97
CA ASN A 72 -28.94 27.04 -7.92
C ASN A 72 -29.47 27.28 -6.49
N GLN A 73 -29.08 26.47 -5.49
CA GLN A 73 -29.41 26.72 -4.09
C GLN A 73 -28.35 27.57 -3.36
N ALA A 74 -27.19 27.80 -3.97
CA ALA A 74 -26.08 28.52 -3.36
C ALA A 74 -26.28 30.04 -3.47
N SER A 75 -25.99 30.75 -2.38
CA SER A 75 -26.12 32.21 -2.25
C SER A 75 -24.79 32.96 -2.29
N GLY A 76 -23.65 32.26 -2.22
CA GLY A 76 -22.32 32.87 -2.28
C GLY A 76 -21.90 33.33 -3.68
N ASP A 77 -20.90 34.21 -3.71
CA ASP A 77 -20.31 34.76 -4.93
C ASP A 77 -19.46 33.72 -5.67
N TRP A 78 -18.94 32.73 -4.94
CA TRP A 78 -18.13 31.62 -5.44
C TRP A 78 -18.69 30.29 -5.02
N ILE A 79 -18.54 29.30 -5.89
CA ILE A 79 -18.87 27.90 -5.66
C ILE A 79 -17.56 27.12 -5.46
N LEU A 80 -17.47 26.43 -4.33
CA LEU A 80 -16.57 25.31 -4.14
C LEU A 80 -17.38 24.02 -4.33
N ALA A 81 -17.10 23.25 -5.36
CA ALA A 81 -17.76 21.97 -5.58
C ALA A 81 -16.84 20.84 -5.10
N LEU A 82 -17.29 19.98 -4.20
CA LEU A 82 -16.53 18.80 -3.74
C LEU A 82 -17.39 17.54 -3.81
N ASP A 83 -16.72 16.40 -3.91
CA ASP A 83 -17.33 15.09 -3.72
C ASP A 83 -17.16 14.65 -2.25
N ALA A 84 -18.06 13.78 -1.75
CA ALA A 84 -18.04 13.39 -0.33
C ALA A 84 -16.83 12.52 0.06
N ASP A 85 -16.11 11.96 -0.92
CA ASP A 85 -14.87 11.23 -0.77
C ASP A 85 -13.61 12.13 -0.96
N GLU A 86 -13.79 13.45 -1.08
CA GLU A 86 -12.74 14.46 -1.18
C GLU A 86 -12.60 15.28 0.13
N GLU A 87 -11.37 15.54 0.57
CA GLU A 87 -11.05 16.37 1.74
C GLU A 87 -10.09 17.50 1.33
N LEU A 88 -10.22 18.70 1.91
CA LEU A 88 -9.25 19.78 1.67
C LEU A 88 -8.14 19.79 2.72
N GLU A 89 -6.90 19.75 2.25
CA GLU A 89 -5.71 20.05 3.02
C GLU A 89 -5.22 21.46 2.71
N PHE A 90 -5.02 22.25 3.76
CA PHE A 90 -4.55 23.63 3.68
C PHE A 90 -3.11 23.71 4.16
N LYS A 91 -2.22 24.23 3.34
CA LYS A 91 -0.90 24.72 3.80
C LYS A 91 -1.04 26.07 4.47
N GLU A 92 -1.91 26.91 3.94
CA GLU A 92 -2.25 28.21 4.49
C GLU A 92 -3.77 28.28 4.67
N LEU A 93 -4.25 28.50 5.90
CA LEU A 93 -5.70 28.46 6.20
C LEU A 93 -6.52 29.46 5.38
N ASP A 94 -5.93 30.58 4.99
CA ASP A 94 -6.60 31.63 4.20
C ASP A 94 -6.49 31.43 2.68
N SER A 95 -5.90 30.33 2.19
CA SER A 95 -5.57 30.17 0.77
C SER A 95 -6.76 30.30 -0.18
N LEU A 96 -7.94 29.77 0.19
CA LEU A 96 -9.17 29.96 -0.59
C LEU A 96 -9.57 31.43 -0.72
N TYR A 97 -9.54 32.16 0.39
CA TYR A 97 -9.85 33.60 0.39
C TYR A 97 -8.78 34.41 -0.34
N THR A 98 -7.53 33.95 -0.31
CA THR A 98 -6.44 34.58 -1.06
C THR A 98 -6.70 34.48 -2.56
N LEU A 99 -7.08 33.29 -3.04
CA LEU A 99 -7.42 33.07 -4.46
C LEU A 99 -8.58 33.99 -4.90
N VAL A 100 -9.69 34.01 -4.16
CA VAL A 100 -10.89 34.74 -4.61
C VAL A 100 -10.82 36.25 -4.42
N ASN A 101 -10.00 36.77 -3.51
CA ASN A 101 -9.93 38.21 -3.22
C ASN A 101 -8.77 38.93 -3.93
N TYR A 102 -7.65 38.26 -4.19
CA TYR A 102 -6.46 38.91 -4.74
C TYR A 102 -6.23 38.65 -6.23
N GLU A 103 -6.72 37.53 -6.78
CA GLU A 103 -6.63 37.22 -8.21
C GLU A 103 -7.89 37.66 -8.98
N ASN A 104 -8.13 38.98 -8.97
CA ASN A 104 -9.37 39.58 -9.48
C ASN A 104 -9.60 39.41 -11.00
N ASP A 105 -8.59 39.02 -11.77
CA ASP A 105 -8.71 38.70 -13.21
C ASP A 105 -9.19 37.26 -13.45
N LYS A 106 -9.24 36.43 -12.40
CA LYS A 106 -9.70 35.03 -12.46
C LYS A 106 -11.15 34.89 -12.04
N GLU A 107 -11.79 33.87 -12.60
CA GLU A 107 -13.19 33.51 -12.34
C GLU A 107 -13.38 32.04 -12.02
N ALA A 108 -12.33 31.24 -12.16
CA ALA A 108 -12.30 29.86 -11.72
C ALA A 108 -10.86 29.44 -11.42
N PHE A 109 -10.70 28.39 -10.61
CA PHE A 109 -9.42 27.81 -10.25
C PHE A 109 -9.44 26.29 -10.41
N LEU A 110 -8.37 25.79 -11.00
CA LEU A 110 -7.99 24.40 -10.92
C LEU A 110 -7.24 24.17 -9.61
N LEU A 111 -7.73 23.24 -8.80
CA LEU A 111 -7.13 22.83 -7.54
C LEU A 111 -6.35 21.52 -7.75
N PRO A 112 -5.20 21.35 -7.10
CA PRO A 112 -4.47 20.09 -7.13
C PRO A 112 -5.26 19.00 -6.39
N LEU A 113 -5.37 17.82 -7.01
CA LEU A 113 -6.07 16.64 -6.50
C LEU A 113 -5.07 15.49 -6.38
N LEU A 114 -4.86 15.00 -5.16
CA LEU A 114 -4.10 13.80 -4.84
C LEU A 114 -5.03 12.59 -4.88
N ASN A 115 -4.85 11.75 -5.89
CA ASN A 115 -5.56 10.48 -6.03
C ASN A 115 -4.66 9.30 -5.62
N PRO A 116 -4.89 8.67 -4.46
CA PRO A 116 -4.02 7.62 -3.93
C PRO A 116 -4.04 6.35 -4.80
N LEU A 117 -2.85 5.82 -5.08
CA LEU A 117 -2.66 4.52 -5.70
C LEU A 117 -2.63 3.39 -4.67
N SER A 118 -2.12 3.69 -3.48
CA SER A 118 -1.98 2.75 -2.38
C SER A 118 -2.22 3.49 -1.06
N PRO A 119 -2.97 2.90 -0.12
CA PRO A 119 -3.21 3.51 1.18
C PRO A 119 -1.95 3.57 2.07
N SER A 120 -0.91 2.76 1.79
CA SER A 120 0.23 2.58 2.69
C SER A 120 1.53 3.28 2.25
N THR A 121 1.73 3.48 0.95
CA THR A 121 3.04 3.90 0.39
C THR A 121 3.13 5.39 0.04
N LEU A 122 2.04 6.16 0.27
CA LEU A 122 1.93 7.57 -0.12
C LEU A 122 2.20 7.83 -1.61
N GLU A 123 1.85 6.86 -2.46
CA GLU A 123 1.88 7.04 -3.90
C GLU A 123 0.56 7.65 -4.37
N TYR A 124 0.65 8.80 -5.03
CA TYR A 124 -0.52 9.52 -5.56
C TYR A 124 -0.32 9.87 -7.03
N ASN A 125 -1.39 9.81 -7.81
CA ASN A 125 -1.50 10.61 -9.02
C ASN A 125 -2.03 11.99 -8.67
N THR A 126 -1.29 13.02 -9.02
CA THR A 126 -1.73 14.40 -8.88
C THR A 126 -2.36 14.88 -10.18
N PHE A 127 -3.56 15.44 -10.06
CA PHE A 127 -4.29 16.07 -11.15
C PHE A 127 -4.61 17.52 -10.80
N SER A 128 -5.00 18.30 -11.80
CA SER A 128 -5.57 19.64 -11.61
C SER A 128 -7.03 19.60 -12.01
N VAL A 129 -7.94 19.90 -11.08
CA VAL A 129 -9.40 19.76 -11.27
C VAL A 129 -10.12 21.07 -10.98
N LEU A 130 -11.12 21.40 -11.80
CA LEU A 130 -11.86 22.64 -11.64
C LEU A 130 -12.88 22.48 -10.51
N ARG A 131 -12.63 23.15 -9.39
CA ARG A 131 -13.39 22.95 -8.14
C ARG A 131 -13.85 24.25 -7.50
N LEU A 132 -13.21 25.38 -7.82
CA LEU A 132 -13.58 26.70 -7.33
C LEU A 132 -13.91 27.63 -8.51
N PHE A 133 -15.10 28.22 -8.56
CA PHE A 133 -15.51 29.11 -9.66
C PHE A 133 -16.59 30.10 -9.23
N LYS A 134 -16.69 31.24 -9.92
CA LYS A 134 -17.73 32.25 -9.62
C LYS A 134 -19.13 31.66 -9.80
N ASN A 135 -20.03 32.01 -8.91
CA ASN A 135 -21.45 31.70 -9.02
C ASN A 135 -22.10 32.56 -10.10
N HIS A 136 -21.84 32.22 -11.37
CA HIS A 136 -22.36 32.93 -12.53
C HIS A 136 -23.30 32.02 -13.32
N LYS A 137 -24.36 32.58 -13.93
CA LYS A 137 -25.38 31.81 -14.68
C LYS A 137 -24.81 30.97 -15.84
N ASP A 138 -23.69 31.41 -16.42
CA ASP A 138 -23.06 30.74 -17.55
C ASP A 138 -22.16 29.57 -17.12
N TYR A 139 -21.85 29.43 -15.82
CA TYR A 139 -20.92 28.43 -15.30
C TYR A 139 -21.71 27.25 -14.78
N ARG A 140 -21.99 26.30 -15.68
CA ARG A 140 -22.82 25.13 -15.40
C ARG A 140 -22.14 23.85 -15.87
N TYR A 141 -22.39 22.78 -15.13
CA TYR A 141 -21.94 21.44 -15.47
C TYR A 141 -22.65 20.94 -16.72
N ILE A 142 -21.88 20.39 -17.66
CA ILE A 142 -22.36 19.71 -18.86
C ILE A 142 -21.76 18.30 -18.91
N GLY A 143 -22.56 17.35 -19.38
CA GLY A 143 -22.21 15.94 -19.52
C GLY A 143 -22.94 15.06 -18.50
N THR A 144 -23.44 13.90 -18.93
CA THR A 144 -24.22 13.02 -18.04
C THR A 144 -23.36 12.32 -16.98
N ILE A 145 -22.06 12.19 -17.24
CA ILE A 145 -21.05 11.60 -16.35
C ILE A 145 -19.70 12.24 -16.64
N HIS A 146 -18.87 12.40 -15.60
CA HIS A 146 -17.59 13.12 -15.68
C HIS A 146 -17.79 14.53 -16.23
N GLU A 147 -18.82 15.15 -15.70
CA GLU A 147 -19.31 16.48 -15.99
C GLU A 147 -18.22 17.54 -15.79
N GLN A 148 -18.23 18.55 -16.66
CA GLN A 148 -17.30 19.67 -16.60
C GLN A 148 -18.09 20.96 -16.53
N VAL A 149 -17.58 21.93 -15.77
CA VAL A 149 -18.15 23.27 -15.76
C VAL A 149 -17.78 23.98 -17.06
N THR A 150 -18.79 24.55 -17.71
CA THR A 150 -18.59 25.32 -18.93
C THR A 150 -18.05 26.69 -18.59
N LEU A 151 -16.91 27.06 -19.18
CA LEU A 151 -16.27 28.35 -18.98
C LEU A 151 -16.05 29.02 -20.34
N PRO A 152 -16.76 30.13 -20.65
CA PRO A 152 -16.65 30.84 -21.93
C PRO A 152 -15.24 31.35 -22.24
N ASN A 153 -14.44 31.67 -21.20
CA ASN A 153 -13.09 32.17 -21.37
C ASN A 153 -12.09 31.41 -20.47
N GLN A 154 -11.35 30.48 -21.07
CA GLN A 154 -10.34 29.68 -20.37
C GLN A 154 -9.18 30.51 -19.79
N LYS A 155 -8.90 31.71 -20.32
CA LYS A 155 -7.84 32.59 -19.79
C LYS A 155 -8.15 33.14 -18.38
N LYS A 156 -9.41 33.07 -17.97
CA LYS A 156 -9.87 33.43 -16.63
C LYS A 156 -9.77 32.28 -15.62
N VAL A 157 -9.20 31.15 -16.01
CA VAL A 157 -8.93 30.02 -15.11
C VAL A 157 -7.54 30.17 -14.52
N GLY A 158 -7.45 30.28 -13.21
CA GLY A 158 -6.21 30.26 -12.43
C GLY A 158 -5.80 28.85 -12.03
N LEU A 159 -4.53 28.71 -11.64
CA LEU A 159 -3.97 27.48 -11.08
C LEU A 159 -3.67 27.70 -9.60
N ALA A 160 -4.39 26.99 -8.73
CA ALA A 160 -4.12 27.02 -7.32
C ALA A 160 -2.95 26.10 -6.97
N LYS A 161 -2.13 26.51 -5.99
CA LYS A 161 -1.13 25.63 -5.34
C LYS A 161 -1.62 25.11 -3.99
N ASP A 162 -2.64 25.76 -3.43
CA ASP A 162 -3.29 25.49 -2.15
C ASP A 162 -4.73 26.03 -2.22
N PRO A 163 -5.74 25.37 -1.61
CA PRO A 163 -5.67 24.09 -0.93
C PRO A 163 -5.48 22.90 -1.87
N ILE A 164 -5.03 21.78 -1.31
CA ILE A 164 -4.90 20.49 -1.99
C ILE A 164 -6.10 19.62 -1.67
N ILE A 165 -6.70 19.01 -2.67
CA ILE A 165 -7.78 18.04 -2.50
C ILE A 165 -7.15 16.65 -2.32
N LYS A 166 -7.49 15.96 -1.23
CA LYS A 166 -7.16 14.56 -1.00
C LYS A 166 -8.36 13.70 -1.30
N HIS A 167 -8.20 12.74 -2.21
CA HIS A 167 -9.24 11.77 -2.51
C HIS A 167 -9.07 10.51 -1.65
N THR A 168 -10.18 9.94 -1.18
CA THR A 168 -10.16 8.67 -0.45
C THR A 168 -10.36 7.50 -1.41
N LEU A 169 -9.49 6.49 -1.33
CA LEU A 169 -9.64 5.26 -2.12
C LEU A 169 -10.81 4.42 -1.56
N PRO A 170 -11.90 4.19 -2.33
CA PRO A 170 -13.02 3.41 -1.83
C PRO A 170 -12.66 1.92 -1.76
N PRO A 171 -13.36 1.10 -0.95
CA PRO A 171 -13.16 -0.35 -0.95
C PRO A 171 -13.38 -0.98 -2.34
N PRO A 172 -12.69 -2.08 -2.69
CA PRO A 172 -12.76 -2.69 -4.02
C PRO A 172 -14.19 -2.97 -4.50
N LYS A 173 -15.08 -3.42 -3.61
CA LYS A 173 -16.49 -3.67 -3.95
C LYS A 173 -17.21 -2.40 -4.45
N LYS A 174 -17.10 -1.29 -3.71
CA LYS A 174 -17.67 0.00 -4.10
C LYS A 174 -17.06 0.51 -5.42
N GLN A 175 -15.76 0.30 -5.62
CA GLN A 175 -15.11 0.63 -6.89
C GLN A 175 -15.74 -0.15 -8.06
N HIS A 176 -15.95 -1.47 -7.93
CA HIS A 176 -16.56 -2.28 -9.00
C HIS A 176 -17.99 -1.83 -9.34
N GLU A 177 -18.81 -1.52 -8.34
CA GLU A 177 -20.17 -1.01 -8.53
C GLU A 177 -20.17 0.35 -9.26
N LYS A 178 -19.31 1.28 -8.83
CA LYS A 178 -19.08 2.59 -9.47
C LYS A 178 -18.70 2.43 -10.94
N ARG A 179 -17.73 1.57 -11.25
CA ARG A 179 -17.25 1.30 -12.63
C ARG A 179 -18.35 0.71 -13.52
N SER A 180 -19.13 -0.26 -13.00
CA SER A 180 -20.24 -0.87 -13.75
C SER A 180 -21.32 0.15 -14.14
N ARG A 181 -21.68 1.03 -13.21
CA ARG A 181 -22.59 2.16 -13.48
C ARG A 181 -21.99 3.11 -14.52
N ASN A 182 -20.73 3.51 -14.33
CA ASN A 182 -20.05 4.47 -15.20
C ASN A 182 -19.99 3.96 -16.65
N LEU A 183 -19.61 2.70 -16.86
CA LEU A 183 -19.59 2.08 -18.19
C LEU A 183 -20.95 2.11 -18.90
N LYS A 184 -22.07 1.94 -18.18
CA LYS A 184 -23.40 2.03 -18.78
C LYS A 184 -23.70 3.44 -19.28
N LEU A 185 -23.37 4.46 -18.48
CA LEU A 185 -23.57 5.87 -18.82
C LEU A 185 -22.66 6.31 -19.98
N LEU A 186 -21.37 5.94 -19.93
CA LEU A 186 -20.42 6.24 -21.00
C LEU A 186 -20.80 5.58 -22.32
N LYS A 187 -21.30 4.33 -22.30
CA LYS A 187 -21.82 3.67 -23.51
C LYS A 187 -23.02 4.41 -24.09
N ARG A 188 -23.90 4.96 -23.27
CA ARG A 188 -25.02 5.80 -23.74
C ARG A 188 -24.50 7.09 -24.36
N GLY A 189 -23.56 7.76 -23.71
CA GLY A 189 -22.93 8.98 -24.22
C GLY A 189 -22.27 8.77 -25.59
N LEU A 190 -21.45 7.72 -25.71
CA LEU A 190 -20.75 7.39 -26.97
C LEU A 190 -21.66 6.93 -28.10
N ARG A 191 -22.89 6.48 -27.82
CA ARG A 191 -23.88 6.23 -28.90
C ARG A 191 -24.35 7.54 -29.54
N ASN A 192 -24.42 8.61 -28.76
CA ASN A 192 -24.88 9.92 -29.23
C ASN A 192 -23.75 10.74 -29.84
N ASP A 193 -22.56 10.70 -29.23
CA ASP A 193 -21.36 11.38 -29.71
C ASP A 193 -20.15 10.41 -29.69
N PRO A 194 -19.99 9.57 -30.74
CA PRO A 194 -18.92 8.58 -30.79
C PRO A 194 -17.51 9.18 -30.85
N HIS A 195 -17.38 10.44 -31.28
CA HIS A 195 -16.08 11.10 -31.50
C HIS A 195 -15.65 11.99 -30.34
N ASN A 196 -16.48 12.13 -29.31
CA ASN A 196 -16.14 12.89 -28.12
C ASN A 196 -14.83 12.42 -27.47
N PRO A 197 -13.75 13.23 -27.46
CA PRO A 197 -12.47 12.78 -26.91
C PRO A 197 -12.53 12.49 -25.41
N PHE A 198 -13.34 13.24 -24.65
CA PHE A 198 -13.49 13.04 -23.20
C PHE A 198 -14.23 11.75 -22.87
N LEU A 199 -15.32 11.43 -23.57
CA LEU A 199 -16.03 10.17 -23.35
C LEU A 199 -15.18 8.96 -23.75
N ASN A 200 -14.40 9.08 -24.82
CA ASN A 200 -13.44 8.05 -25.22
C ASN A 200 -12.35 7.88 -24.14
N TYR A 201 -11.80 8.98 -23.60
CA TYR A 201 -10.84 8.95 -22.50
C TYR A 201 -11.38 8.17 -21.29
N TYR A 202 -12.56 8.55 -20.78
CA TYR A 202 -13.14 7.89 -19.61
C TYR A 202 -13.53 6.44 -19.88
N MET A 203 -14.05 6.11 -21.07
CA MET A 203 -14.32 4.72 -21.46
C MET A 203 -13.05 3.88 -21.44
N GLY A 204 -11.95 4.43 -21.95
CA GLY A 204 -10.63 3.83 -21.92
C GLY A 204 -10.15 3.55 -20.50
N VAL A 205 -10.18 4.57 -19.63
CA VAL A 205 -9.79 4.46 -18.21
C VAL A 205 -10.61 3.38 -17.51
N GLU A 206 -11.94 3.37 -17.66
CA GLU A 206 -12.81 2.37 -17.02
C GLU A 206 -12.47 0.93 -17.44
N TRP A 207 -12.18 0.69 -18.73
CA TRP A 207 -11.73 -0.62 -19.18
C TRP A 207 -10.36 -1.02 -18.65
N LEU A 208 -9.43 -0.07 -18.59
CA LEU A 208 -8.07 -0.30 -18.10
C LEU A 208 -8.09 -0.64 -16.61
N MET A 209 -8.88 0.09 -15.83
CA MET A 209 -9.08 -0.17 -14.40
C MET A 209 -9.75 -1.52 -14.12
N LEU A 210 -10.46 -2.10 -15.09
CA LEU A 210 -11.00 -3.46 -15.03
C LEU A 210 -10.00 -4.54 -15.50
N GLY A 211 -8.73 -4.18 -15.73
CA GLY A 211 -7.69 -5.10 -16.21
C GLY A 211 -7.92 -5.55 -17.65
N LYS A 212 -8.56 -4.72 -18.49
CA LYS A 212 -8.87 -5.05 -19.89
C LYS A 212 -8.18 -4.08 -20.86
N PRO A 213 -6.84 -4.10 -20.94
CA PRO A 213 -6.08 -3.16 -21.77
C PRO A 213 -6.45 -3.25 -23.25
N TYR A 214 -6.76 -4.46 -23.76
CA TYR A 214 -7.20 -4.65 -25.15
C TYR A 214 -8.49 -3.88 -25.49
N ARG A 215 -9.41 -3.74 -24.52
CA ARG A 215 -10.65 -2.98 -24.71
C ARG A 215 -10.42 -1.49 -24.52
N ALA A 216 -9.51 -1.12 -23.62
CA ALA A 216 -9.20 0.25 -23.29
C ALA A 216 -8.51 0.97 -24.44
N LEU A 217 -7.50 0.31 -25.03
CA LEU A 217 -6.59 0.90 -26.00
C LEU A 217 -7.27 1.71 -27.12
N PRO A 218 -8.25 1.18 -27.89
CA PRO A 218 -8.83 1.94 -29.00
C PRO A 218 -9.54 3.22 -28.56
N PHE A 219 -10.13 3.23 -27.35
CA PHE A 219 -10.75 4.42 -26.80
C PHE A 219 -9.69 5.44 -26.34
N ILE A 220 -8.61 4.97 -25.70
CA ILE A 220 -7.55 5.86 -25.22
C ILE A 220 -6.76 6.45 -26.40
N GLU A 221 -6.43 5.66 -27.42
CA GLU A 221 -5.81 6.15 -28.67
C GLU A 221 -6.67 7.23 -29.30
N LYS A 222 -7.97 6.95 -29.48
CA LYS A 222 -8.90 7.92 -30.04
C LYS A 222 -8.98 9.20 -29.21
N ALA A 223 -8.93 9.10 -27.88
CA ALA A 223 -8.89 10.29 -27.03
C ALA A 223 -7.60 11.08 -27.22
N TYR A 224 -6.44 10.43 -27.09
CA TYR A 224 -5.13 11.10 -27.14
C TYR A 224 -4.89 11.82 -28.47
N TYR A 225 -5.21 11.20 -29.61
CA TYR A 225 -4.97 11.80 -30.92
C TYR A 225 -5.98 12.90 -31.30
N ASN A 226 -7.17 12.94 -30.67
CA ASN A 226 -8.18 13.98 -30.92
C ASN A 226 -8.13 15.14 -29.91
N LEU A 227 -7.46 14.98 -28.76
CA LEU A 227 -7.17 16.09 -27.84
C LEU A 227 -6.04 16.95 -28.39
N ASN A 228 -5.94 18.22 -28.03
CA ASN A 228 -4.82 19.11 -28.42
C ASN A 228 -4.09 19.69 -27.20
N ASP A 229 -3.15 20.60 -27.43
CA ASP A 229 -2.29 21.18 -26.38
C ASP A 229 -3.02 22.23 -25.51
N ASP A 230 -4.19 22.69 -25.93
CA ASP A 230 -5.07 23.49 -25.06
C ASP A 230 -5.80 22.60 -24.04
N GLN A 231 -5.71 21.28 -24.20
CA GLN A 231 -6.42 20.27 -23.40
C GLN A 231 -5.47 19.36 -22.61
N LEU A 232 -4.31 19.87 -22.18
CA LEU A 232 -3.28 19.09 -21.47
C LEU A 232 -3.79 18.35 -20.23
N LEU A 233 -4.79 18.90 -19.53
CA LEU A 233 -5.43 18.27 -18.36
C LEU A 233 -6.02 16.89 -18.67
N PHE A 234 -6.39 16.64 -19.93
CA PHE A 234 -6.90 15.35 -20.40
C PHE A 234 -5.89 14.65 -21.29
N ARG A 235 -5.15 15.39 -22.13
CA ARG A 235 -4.20 14.81 -23.08
C ARG A 235 -3.05 14.11 -22.36
N THR A 236 -2.56 14.67 -21.25
CA THR A 236 -1.40 14.12 -20.52
C THR A 236 -1.76 12.86 -19.71
N PRO A 237 -2.90 12.77 -19.00
CA PRO A 237 -3.41 11.48 -18.51
C PRO A 237 -3.71 10.47 -19.62
N ALA A 238 -4.30 10.90 -20.74
CA ALA A 238 -4.61 10.01 -21.85
C ALA A 238 -3.35 9.36 -22.42
N LEU A 239 -2.27 10.14 -22.56
CA LEU A 239 -0.96 9.63 -22.93
C LEU A 239 -0.43 8.60 -21.93
N LYS A 240 -0.49 8.89 -20.63
CA LYS A 240 -0.06 7.95 -19.58
C LYS A 240 -0.80 6.62 -19.68
N TYR A 241 -2.12 6.65 -19.83
CA TYR A 241 -2.92 5.43 -19.96
C TYR A 241 -2.74 4.73 -21.31
N LEU A 242 -2.38 5.46 -22.37
CA LEU A 242 -2.02 4.89 -23.66
C LEU A 242 -0.74 4.09 -23.53
N LEU A 243 0.31 4.67 -22.93
CA LEU A 243 1.58 4.01 -22.67
C LEU A 243 1.40 2.77 -21.79
N LEU A 244 0.61 2.87 -20.71
CA LEU A 244 0.30 1.72 -19.86
C LEU A 244 -0.45 0.63 -20.64
N SER A 245 -1.43 0.98 -21.48
CA SER A 245 -2.17 0.01 -22.28
C SER A 245 -1.27 -0.69 -23.29
N LEU A 246 -0.37 0.04 -23.96
CA LEU A 246 0.60 -0.54 -24.90
C LEU A 246 1.58 -1.46 -24.18
N LYS A 247 2.08 -1.05 -23.01
CA LYS A 247 2.95 -1.86 -22.15
C LYS A 247 2.30 -3.19 -21.77
N GLU A 248 1.08 -3.16 -21.22
CA GLU A 248 0.36 -4.37 -20.81
C GLU A 248 0.01 -5.32 -21.97
N LEU A 249 0.00 -4.80 -23.21
CA LEU A 249 -0.20 -5.59 -24.42
C LEU A 249 1.12 -6.05 -25.07
N GLY A 250 2.27 -5.76 -24.45
CA GLY A 250 3.60 -6.09 -24.98
C GLY A 250 4.01 -5.27 -26.20
N ARG A 251 3.29 -4.19 -26.54
CA ARG A 251 3.57 -3.30 -27.68
C ARG A 251 4.60 -2.23 -27.31
N LEU A 252 5.76 -2.69 -26.80
CA LEU A 252 6.77 -1.83 -26.17
C LEU A 252 7.43 -0.87 -27.16
N ASP A 253 7.69 -1.30 -28.40
CA ASP A 253 8.33 -0.45 -29.42
C ASP A 253 7.44 0.74 -29.80
N GLU A 254 6.14 0.52 -29.93
CA GLU A 254 5.18 1.59 -30.21
C GLU A 254 5.09 2.58 -29.05
N ALA A 255 5.10 2.07 -27.81
CA ALA A 255 5.12 2.92 -26.63
C ALA A 255 6.41 3.78 -26.56
N LEU A 256 7.57 3.21 -26.90
CA LEU A 256 8.84 3.92 -26.89
C LEU A 256 8.94 4.99 -27.99
N VAL A 257 8.42 4.70 -29.19
CA VAL A 257 8.34 5.72 -30.27
C VAL A 257 7.49 6.90 -29.81
N LEU A 258 6.32 6.63 -29.23
CA LEU A 258 5.45 7.67 -28.69
C LEU A 258 6.15 8.46 -27.56
N CYS A 259 6.88 7.79 -26.67
CA CYS A 259 7.66 8.45 -25.63
C CYS A 259 8.72 9.40 -26.19
N LEU A 260 9.44 8.99 -27.25
CA LEU A 260 10.45 9.82 -27.91
C LEU A 260 9.83 11.06 -28.57
N GLU A 261 8.69 10.91 -29.24
CA GLU A 261 7.98 12.03 -29.84
C GLU A 261 7.51 13.03 -28.77
N VAL A 262 6.93 12.52 -27.68
CA VAL A 262 6.40 13.34 -26.59
C VAL A 262 7.52 14.01 -25.81
N SER A 263 8.65 13.35 -25.53
CA SER A 263 9.73 13.94 -24.75
C SER A 263 10.37 15.14 -25.46
N LEU A 264 10.40 15.14 -26.80
CA LEU A 264 10.82 16.30 -27.59
C LEU A 264 9.81 17.46 -27.50
N LYS A 265 8.52 17.14 -27.36
CA LYS A 265 7.44 18.13 -27.28
C LYS A 265 7.28 18.72 -25.88
N TYR A 266 7.43 17.90 -24.85
CA TYR A 266 7.26 18.25 -23.44
C TYR A 266 8.52 17.86 -22.64
N PRO A 267 9.63 18.59 -22.81
CA PRO A 267 10.90 18.24 -22.16
C PRO A 267 10.85 18.35 -20.63
N ASP A 268 9.88 19.09 -20.08
CA ASP A 268 9.71 19.25 -18.62
C ASP A 268 8.67 18.29 -18.03
N TYR A 269 8.13 17.34 -18.81
CA TYR A 269 7.12 16.40 -18.33
C TYR A 269 7.74 15.15 -17.71
N THR A 270 8.09 15.21 -16.43
CA THR A 270 8.77 14.13 -15.67
C THR A 270 8.24 12.72 -15.92
N ASP A 271 6.91 12.52 -15.88
CA ASP A 271 6.30 11.20 -16.03
C ASP A 271 6.64 10.54 -17.38
N ILE A 272 6.85 11.31 -18.47
CA ILE A 272 7.25 10.68 -19.75
C ILE A 272 8.60 10.02 -19.62
N PHE A 273 9.53 10.65 -18.91
CA PHE A 273 10.88 10.11 -18.76
C PHE A 273 10.89 8.89 -17.86
N TYR A 274 10.14 8.96 -16.76
CA TYR A 274 9.96 7.84 -15.85
C TYR A 274 9.31 6.64 -16.57
N LEU A 275 8.18 6.83 -17.25
CA LEU A 275 7.49 5.75 -17.98
C LEU A 275 8.35 5.17 -19.10
N SER A 276 9.14 5.99 -19.79
CA SER A 276 10.10 5.51 -20.80
C SER A 276 11.20 4.65 -20.18
N GLY A 277 11.71 5.05 -19.02
CA GLY A 277 12.64 4.24 -18.23
C GLY A 277 12.07 2.86 -17.92
N LEU A 278 10.80 2.77 -17.47
CA LEU A 278 10.12 1.50 -17.21
C LEU A 278 10.01 0.62 -18.46
N LEU A 279 9.65 1.20 -19.61
CA LEU A 279 9.56 0.47 -20.87
C LEU A 279 10.92 -0.10 -21.31
N LEU A 280 11.99 0.68 -21.13
CA LEU A 280 13.36 0.26 -21.44
C LEU A 280 13.86 -0.81 -20.46
N GLU A 281 13.52 -0.69 -19.18
CA GLU A 281 13.78 -1.71 -18.17
C GLU A 281 13.11 -3.05 -18.54
N GLU A 282 11.84 -3.02 -18.97
CA GLU A 282 11.11 -4.22 -19.42
C GLU A 282 11.75 -4.84 -20.68
N LYS A 283 12.31 -4.03 -21.57
CA LYS A 283 13.14 -4.49 -22.70
C LYS A 283 14.56 -4.93 -22.30
N LYS A 284 14.94 -4.78 -21.03
CA LYS A 284 16.29 -5.04 -20.49
C LYS A 284 17.39 -4.14 -21.07
N GLU A 285 17.02 -2.98 -21.59
CA GLU A 285 17.92 -1.94 -22.13
C GLU A 285 18.42 -1.02 -21.00
N TYR A 286 18.99 -1.63 -19.95
CA TYR A 286 19.33 -0.95 -18.70
C TYR A 286 20.23 0.29 -18.86
N PRO A 287 21.28 0.29 -19.72
CA PRO A 287 22.12 1.48 -19.91
C PRO A 287 21.34 2.69 -20.45
N ILE A 288 20.31 2.45 -21.25
CA ILE A 288 19.45 3.51 -21.79
C ILE A 288 18.42 3.90 -20.72
N ALA A 289 17.80 2.93 -20.05
CA ALA A 289 16.86 3.17 -18.96
C ALA A 289 17.44 4.10 -17.87
N LEU A 290 18.71 3.88 -17.48
CA LEU A 290 19.43 4.75 -16.54
C LEU A 290 19.42 6.23 -16.98
N LYS A 291 19.61 6.53 -18.27
CA LYS A 291 19.60 7.91 -18.77
C LYS A 291 18.24 8.56 -18.62
N TRP A 292 17.17 7.80 -18.89
CA TRP A 292 15.80 8.27 -18.79
C TRP A 292 15.36 8.49 -17.34
N PHE A 293 15.69 7.57 -16.43
CA PHE A 293 15.41 7.79 -15.00
C PHE A 293 16.21 8.97 -14.42
N ASN A 294 17.47 9.14 -14.79
CA ASN A 294 18.24 10.32 -14.39
C ASN A 294 17.61 11.61 -14.92
N HIS A 295 17.08 11.60 -16.16
CA HIS A 295 16.37 12.77 -16.68
C HIS A 295 15.08 13.06 -15.91
N ALA A 296 14.31 12.03 -15.55
CA ALA A 296 13.13 12.20 -14.70
C ALA A 296 13.49 12.86 -13.34
N ILE A 297 14.60 12.43 -12.73
CA ILE A 297 15.09 13.03 -11.48
C ILE A 297 15.51 14.49 -11.69
N LEU A 298 16.18 14.80 -12.80
CA LEU A 298 16.56 16.18 -13.14
C LEU A 298 15.34 17.09 -13.36
N CYS A 299 14.26 16.58 -13.96
CA CYS A 299 13.01 17.33 -14.13
C CYS A 299 12.31 17.61 -12.79
N GLY A 300 12.37 16.68 -11.84
CA GLY A 300 11.71 16.83 -10.54
C GLY A 300 10.18 16.86 -10.66
N THR A 301 9.51 17.76 -9.95
CA THR A 301 8.03 17.88 -10.03
C THR A 301 7.65 18.66 -11.30
N PRO A 302 6.82 18.09 -12.20
CA PRO A 302 6.47 18.76 -13.45
C PRO A 302 5.53 19.94 -13.20
N PRO A 303 5.37 20.85 -14.19
CA PRO A 303 4.42 21.95 -14.11
C PRO A 303 2.98 21.49 -13.79
N VAL A 304 2.22 22.31 -13.04
CA VAL A 304 0.87 22.00 -12.51
C VAL A 304 -0.16 21.56 -13.57
N MET A 305 0.05 21.94 -14.83
CA MET A 305 -0.81 21.54 -15.95
C MET A 305 -0.65 20.07 -16.37
N PHE A 306 0.44 19.42 -15.98
CA PHE A 306 0.68 18.00 -16.23
C PHE A 306 0.16 17.16 -15.07
N SER A 307 -0.63 16.13 -15.39
CA SER A 307 -0.88 15.06 -14.42
C SER A 307 0.43 14.36 -14.10
N HIS A 308 0.71 14.07 -12.82
CA HIS A 308 1.99 13.45 -12.47
C HIS A 308 1.87 12.38 -11.39
N LEU A 309 2.73 11.38 -11.48
CA LEU A 309 2.90 10.36 -10.46
C LEU A 309 3.88 10.87 -9.41
N THR A 310 3.43 10.95 -8.17
CA THR A 310 4.30 11.27 -7.04
C THR A 310 5.42 10.23 -6.97
N GLY A 311 6.67 10.68 -6.96
CA GLY A 311 7.85 9.81 -6.96
C GLY A 311 8.51 9.60 -8.32
N SER A 312 7.85 9.94 -9.44
CA SER A 312 8.39 9.71 -10.79
C SER A 312 9.70 10.47 -11.06
N GLY A 313 9.88 11.63 -10.45
CA GLY A 313 11.14 12.39 -10.43
C GLY A 313 11.93 12.26 -9.13
N SER A 314 11.63 11.27 -8.27
CA SER A 314 12.29 11.09 -6.98
C SER A 314 12.38 9.60 -6.59
N PHE A 315 11.73 9.15 -5.52
CA PHE A 315 11.95 7.83 -4.92
C PHE A 315 11.64 6.65 -5.86
N LEU A 316 10.64 6.76 -6.75
CA LEU A 316 10.36 5.71 -7.73
C LEU A 316 11.47 5.63 -8.77
N ALA A 317 11.91 6.77 -9.30
CA ALA A 317 13.03 6.78 -10.25
C ALA A 317 14.33 6.25 -9.62
N TYR A 318 14.63 6.61 -8.37
CA TYR A 318 15.80 6.08 -7.65
C TYR A 318 15.69 4.56 -7.40
N TYR A 319 14.52 4.04 -7.09
CA TYR A 319 14.30 2.59 -6.99
C TYR A 319 14.66 1.88 -8.30
N HIS A 320 14.15 2.37 -9.44
CA HIS A 320 14.44 1.77 -10.73
C HIS A 320 15.87 2.00 -11.22
N LEU A 321 16.51 3.13 -10.86
CA LEU A 321 17.96 3.30 -11.03
C LEU A 321 18.74 2.21 -10.29
N GLY A 322 18.37 1.96 -9.02
CA GLY A 322 19.00 0.92 -8.20
C GLY A 322 18.89 -0.45 -8.83
N PHE A 323 17.69 -0.81 -9.30
CA PHE A 323 17.45 -2.05 -10.04
C PHE A 323 18.30 -2.12 -11.32
N CYS A 324 18.32 -1.08 -12.15
CA CYS A 324 19.13 -1.06 -13.37
C CYS A 324 20.64 -1.20 -13.08
N TYR A 325 21.14 -0.55 -12.02
CA TYR A 325 22.54 -0.70 -11.60
C TYR A 325 22.84 -2.13 -11.13
N GLU A 326 21.94 -2.75 -10.39
CA GLU A 326 22.06 -4.14 -9.95
C GLU A 326 22.14 -5.10 -11.15
N GLN A 327 21.27 -4.93 -12.15
CA GLN A 327 21.29 -5.73 -13.39
C GLN A 327 22.60 -5.55 -14.19
N LEU A 328 23.25 -4.40 -14.05
CA LEU A 328 24.56 -4.10 -14.66
C LEU A 328 25.76 -4.52 -13.79
N GLY A 329 25.53 -5.13 -12.63
CA GLY A 329 26.59 -5.53 -11.69
C GLY A 329 27.22 -4.36 -10.91
N LYS A 330 26.66 -3.16 -11.00
CA LYS A 330 27.14 -1.92 -10.37
C LYS A 330 26.63 -1.80 -8.93
N SER A 331 27.18 -2.63 -8.06
CA SER A 331 26.65 -2.86 -6.70
C SER A 331 26.75 -1.64 -5.77
N LEU A 332 27.72 -0.73 -5.98
CA LEU A 332 27.85 0.47 -5.15
C LEU A 332 26.80 1.52 -5.54
N GLU A 333 26.64 1.75 -6.84
CA GLU A 333 25.65 2.67 -7.38
C GLU A 333 24.22 2.20 -7.11
N ALA A 334 23.97 0.88 -7.17
CA ALA A 334 22.68 0.30 -6.82
C ALA A 334 22.30 0.59 -5.36
N ARG A 335 23.23 0.38 -4.42
CA ARG A 335 23.02 0.67 -3.00
C ARG A 335 22.71 2.14 -2.75
N ALA A 336 23.52 3.03 -3.31
CA ALA A 336 23.30 4.48 -3.17
C ALA A 336 21.93 4.91 -3.71
N ALA A 337 21.49 4.34 -4.84
CA ALA A 337 20.18 4.62 -5.41
C ALA A 337 19.03 4.12 -4.51
N PHE A 338 19.12 2.90 -3.98
CA PHE A 338 18.11 2.39 -3.04
C PHE A 338 18.05 3.19 -1.74
N GLU A 339 19.19 3.57 -1.17
CA GLU A 339 19.25 4.43 0.03
C GLU A 339 18.61 5.80 -0.21
N ASN A 340 18.87 6.42 -1.38
CA ASN A 340 18.22 7.68 -1.74
C ASN A 340 16.71 7.52 -1.90
N ALA A 341 16.23 6.43 -2.49
CA ALA A 341 14.81 6.15 -2.59
C ALA A 341 14.14 6.06 -1.21
N LEU A 342 14.76 5.35 -0.26
CA LEU A 342 14.26 5.19 1.11
C LEU A 342 14.28 6.51 1.89
N LYS A 343 15.33 7.32 1.75
CA LYS A 343 15.40 8.65 2.39
C LYS A 343 14.33 9.61 1.88
N LEU A 344 14.02 9.54 0.58
CA LEU A 344 13.00 10.39 -0.05
C LEU A 344 11.56 9.97 0.31
N ASN A 345 11.31 8.68 0.51
CA ASN A 345 10.02 8.17 0.99
C ASN A 345 10.18 6.86 1.79
N PRO A 346 10.33 6.93 3.13
CA PRO A 346 10.49 5.74 3.97
C PRO A 346 9.29 4.78 3.94
N LYS A 347 8.09 5.29 3.63
CA LYS A 347 6.89 4.44 3.51
C LYS A 347 6.89 3.59 2.24
N TYR A 348 7.66 3.98 1.21
CA TYR A 348 7.95 3.13 0.05
C TYR A 348 9.14 2.23 0.37
N HIS A 349 8.92 1.22 1.22
CA HIS A 349 9.99 0.36 1.76
C HIS A 349 10.52 -0.69 0.76
N TYR A 350 9.99 -0.79 -0.46
CA TYR A 350 10.42 -1.79 -1.45
C TYR A 350 11.93 -1.77 -1.82
N PRO A 351 12.62 -0.61 -1.91
CA PRO A 351 14.06 -0.59 -2.15
C PRO A 351 14.87 -1.30 -1.06
N LEU A 352 14.32 -1.42 0.15
CA LEU A 352 14.99 -2.07 1.28
C LEU A 352 15.22 -3.56 1.02
N TYR A 353 14.34 -4.26 0.30
CA TYR A 353 14.52 -5.69 0.00
C TYR A 353 15.81 -5.94 -0.79
N SER A 354 16.01 -5.20 -1.88
CA SER A 354 17.23 -5.31 -2.70
C SER A 354 18.46 -4.79 -1.97
N LEU A 355 18.35 -3.66 -1.26
CA LEU A 355 19.44 -3.14 -0.44
C LEU A 355 19.89 -4.15 0.62
N PHE A 356 18.95 -4.72 1.36
CA PHE A 356 19.18 -5.71 2.40
C PHE A 356 19.83 -6.97 1.84
N ALA A 357 19.30 -7.52 0.74
CA ALA A 357 19.86 -8.71 0.11
C ALA A 357 21.31 -8.49 -0.35
N ASN A 358 21.60 -7.33 -0.94
CA ASN A 358 22.96 -6.96 -1.35
C ASN A 358 23.91 -6.82 -0.14
N LEU A 359 23.49 -6.12 0.91
CA LEU A 359 24.29 -5.94 2.12
C LEU A 359 24.54 -7.25 2.86
N LEU A 360 23.50 -8.08 3.00
CA LEU A 360 23.60 -9.37 3.68
C LEU A 360 24.57 -10.31 2.96
N LYS A 361 24.46 -10.39 1.62
CA LYS A 361 25.33 -11.22 0.79
C LYS A 361 26.80 -10.77 0.84
N GLU A 362 27.05 -9.46 0.83
CA GLU A 362 28.41 -8.90 0.77
C GLU A 362 29.08 -8.85 2.14
N LYS A 363 28.37 -8.41 3.18
CA LYS A 363 28.95 -8.06 4.48
C LYS A 363 28.53 -8.99 5.63
N GLY A 364 27.53 -9.84 5.42
CA GLY A 364 26.92 -10.65 6.48
C GLY A 364 25.98 -9.84 7.39
N SER A 365 25.30 -10.53 8.31
CA SER A 365 24.17 -9.96 9.07
C SER A 365 24.56 -8.82 10.00
N THR A 366 25.68 -8.94 10.72
CA THR A 366 26.13 -7.92 11.67
C THR A 366 26.47 -6.60 10.98
N LEU A 367 27.25 -6.65 9.90
CA LEU A 367 27.61 -5.44 9.16
C LEU A 367 26.45 -4.89 8.32
N CYS A 368 25.51 -5.74 7.91
CA CYS A 368 24.25 -5.29 7.33
C CYS A 368 23.47 -4.45 8.34
N TYR A 369 23.30 -4.94 9.57
CA TYR A 369 22.63 -4.21 10.65
C TYR A 369 23.30 -2.85 10.93
N GLU A 370 24.63 -2.85 11.12
CA GLU A 370 25.39 -1.61 11.34
C GLU A 370 25.24 -0.63 10.16
N HIS A 371 25.19 -1.13 8.92
CA HIS A 371 24.98 -0.28 7.75
C HIS A 371 23.60 0.40 7.78
N LEU A 372 22.54 -0.37 8.04
CA LEU A 372 21.17 0.16 8.12
C LEU A 372 21.03 1.21 9.24
N LYS A 373 21.64 0.93 10.39
CA LYS A 373 21.68 1.85 11.53
C LYS A 373 22.44 3.14 11.19
N ASN A 374 23.65 3.03 10.65
CA ASN A 374 24.50 4.20 10.32
C ASN A 374 23.92 5.09 9.21
N HIS A 375 23.00 4.58 8.40
CA HIS A 375 22.28 5.35 7.38
C HIS A 375 20.90 5.83 7.85
N GLU A 376 20.62 5.76 9.16
CA GLU A 376 19.38 6.23 9.80
C GLU A 376 18.11 5.53 9.27
N LEU A 377 18.27 4.36 8.63
CA LEU A 377 17.14 3.61 8.06
C LEU A 377 16.31 2.90 9.14
N LEU A 378 16.87 2.71 10.34
CA LEU A 378 16.16 2.11 11.47
C LEU A 378 15.41 3.13 12.33
N GLU A 379 15.55 4.43 12.03
CA GLU A 379 14.84 5.51 12.73
C GLU A 379 13.40 5.71 12.22
N ASP A 380 13.06 5.14 11.05
CA ASP A 380 11.68 5.08 10.57
C ASP A 380 11.00 3.77 11.03
N PRO A 381 9.80 3.83 11.65
CA PRO A 381 9.11 2.65 12.16
C PRO A 381 8.83 1.57 11.11
N THR A 382 8.51 1.96 9.87
CA THR A 382 8.19 1.02 8.78
C THR A 382 9.44 0.31 8.31
N LEU A 383 10.53 1.07 8.10
CA LEU A 383 11.81 0.50 7.70
C LEU A 383 12.45 -0.35 8.80
N CYS A 384 12.28 0.02 10.06
CA CYS A 384 12.77 -0.73 11.21
C CYS A 384 12.07 -2.09 11.34
N LEU A 385 10.72 -2.11 11.28
CA LEU A 385 9.94 -3.36 11.27
C LEU A 385 10.27 -4.23 10.06
N THR A 386 10.38 -3.63 8.88
CA THR A 386 10.70 -4.37 7.64
C THR A 386 12.11 -4.97 7.72
N SER A 387 13.09 -4.20 8.20
CA SER A 387 14.46 -4.68 8.45
C SER A 387 14.48 -5.85 9.43
N ALA A 388 13.73 -5.74 10.54
CA ALA A 388 13.65 -6.79 11.55
C ALA A 388 13.04 -8.08 10.97
N ASP A 389 11.97 -7.98 10.18
CA ASP A 389 11.37 -9.15 9.55
C ASP A 389 12.28 -9.78 8.49
N LEU A 390 13.00 -8.97 7.71
CA LEU A 390 13.99 -9.46 6.74
C LEU A 390 15.14 -10.22 7.42
N PHE A 391 15.65 -9.72 8.55
CA PHE A 391 16.64 -10.47 9.34
C PHE A 391 16.06 -11.79 9.84
N PHE A 392 14.83 -11.77 10.37
CA PHE A 392 14.19 -12.99 10.87
C PHE A 392 13.98 -14.04 9.77
N GLN A 393 13.43 -13.63 8.62
CA GLN A 393 13.24 -14.48 7.44
C GLN A 393 14.56 -15.00 6.88
N SER A 394 15.63 -14.20 6.99
CA SER A 394 16.99 -14.57 6.61
C SER A 394 17.75 -15.31 7.71
N ASP A 395 17.03 -15.90 8.68
CA ASP A 395 17.61 -16.79 9.68
C ASP A 395 18.53 -16.12 10.72
N HIS A 396 18.40 -14.80 10.89
CA HIS A 396 19.19 -13.91 11.75
C HIS A 396 18.34 -13.29 12.87
N ALA A 397 17.75 -14.12 13.73
CA ALA A 397 16.81 -13.70 14.78
C ALA A 397 17.40 -12.71 15.80
N GLU A 398 18.70 -12.79 16.12
CA GLU A 398 19.35 -11.81 17.01
C GLU A 398 19.35 -10.41 16.39
N GLN A 399 19.71 -10.26 15.11
CA GLN A 399 19.65 -8.97 14.42
C GLN A 399 18.21 -8.45 14.32
N ALA A 400 17.23 -9.33 14.11
CA ALA A 400 15.82 -8.95 14.13
C ALA A 400 15.40 -8.37 15.48
N TYR A 401 15.82 -9.01 16.59
CA TYR A 401 15.63 -8.48 17.94
C TYR A 401 16.32 -7.12 18.13
N TYR A 402 17.60 -6.99 17.74
CA TYR A 402 18.36 -5.75 17.94
C TYR A 402 17.76 -4.56 17.21
N CYS A 403 17.21 -4.74 15.99
CA CYS A 403 16.49 -3.69 15.28
C CYS A 403 15.42 -3.04 16.17
N LEU A 404 14.59 -3.85 16.83
CA LEU A 404 13.48 -3.35 17.65
C LEU A 404 13.92 -2.93 19.06
N GLU A 405 14.83 -3.69 19.68
CA GLU A 405 15.33 -3.41 21.03
C GLU A 405 16.00 -2.04 21.15
N THR A 406 16.77 -1.65 20.14
CA THR A 406 17.55 -0.42 20.16
C THR A 406 16.77 0.81 19.69
N HIS A 407 15.59 0.62 19.10
CA HIS A 407 14.74 1.69 18.55
C HIS A 407 13.31 1.58 19.09
N GLN A 408 13.11 1.33 20.39
CA GLN A 408 11.75 1.22 20.96
C GLN A 408 11.01 2.56 20.93
N GLU A 409 11.76 3.66 21.02
CA GLU A 409 11.21 5.02 21.19
C GLU A 409 10.41 5.51 19.98
N ILE A 410 10.67 4.99 18.77
CA ILE A 410 9.98 5.40 17.55
C ILE A 410 8.57 4.79 17.39
N PHE A 411 8.19 3.82 18.25
CA PHE A 411 6.96 3.03 18.13
C PHE A 411 5.82 3.48 19.06
N PHE A 412 5.63 4.80 19.24
CA PHE A 412 4.57 5.32 20.10
C PHE A 412 3.17 4.86 19.63
N ASN A 413 2.46 4.12 20.49
CA ASN A 413 1.14 3.53 20.21
C ASN A 413 1.08 2.59 18.99
N ASP A 414 2.21 2.01 18.58
CA ASP A 414 2.24 1.04 17.48
C ASP A 414 2.08 -0.40 18.00
N GLU A 415 0.88 -0.98 17.84
CA GLU A 415 0.63 -2.36 18.27
C GLU A 415 1.51 -3.39 17.54
N ARG A 416 1.96 -3.09 16.32
CA ARG A 416 2.83 -3.98 15.53
C ARG A 416 4.15 -4.21 16.25
N PHE A 417 4.68 -3.18 16.90
CA PHE A 417 5.91 -3.27 17.69
C PHE A 417 5.79 -4.36 18.75
N PHE A 418 4.74 -4.34 19.58
CA PHE A 418 4.57 -5.33 20.65
C PHE A 418 4.52 -6.77 20.11
N PHE A 419 3.85 -6.98 18.98
CA PHE A 419 3.81 -8.28 18.33
C PHE A 419 5.19 -8.75 17.84
N TYR A 420 5.85 -7.95 16.99
CA TYR A 420 7.13 -8.34 16.37
C TYR A 420 8.28 -8.38 17.38
N TYR A 421 8.34 -7.41 18.30
CA TYR A 421 9.31 -7.40 19.39
C TYR A 421 9.13 -8.60 20.31
N GLY A 422 7.89 -8.88 20.71
CA GLY A 422 7.57 -10.07 21.52
C GLY A 422 7.94 -11.38 20.81
N LYS A 423 7.61 -11.49 19.52
CA LYS A 423 8.01 -12.60 18.65
C LYS A 423 9.53 -12.79 18.66
N TYR A 424 10.32 -11.77 18.35
CA TYR A 424 11.77 -11.91 18.24
C TYR A 424 12.45 -12.12 19.60
N CYS A 425 11.91 -11.55 20.69
CA CYS A 425 12.34 -11.89 22.06
C CYS A 425 12.20 -13.40 22.32
N ILE A 426 11.04 -13.97 22.00
CA ILE A 426 10.79 -15.41 22.21
C ILE A 426 11.75 -16.25 21.37
N TYR A 427 11.90 -15.97 20.07
CA TYR A 427 12.81 -16.72 19.18
C TYR A 427 14.29 -16.60 19.55
N THR A 428 14.66 -15.59 20.33
CA THR A 428 16.01 -15.40 20.82
C THR A 428 16.19 -15.83 22.29
N GLY A 429 15.20 -16.50 22.88
CA GLY A 429 15.28 -17.05 24.25
C GLY A 429 14.94 -16.06 25.36
N ARG A 430 14.59 -14.81 25.04
CA ARG A 430 14.17 -13.76 25.99
C ARG A 430 12.68 -13.89 26.32
N LEU A 431 12.30 -15.06 26.86
CA LEU A 431 10.90 -15.50 26.98
C LEU A 431 10.04 -14.57 27.83
N GLU A 432 10.53 -14.12 29.00
CA GLU A 432 9.80 -13.23 29.89
C GLU A 432 9.56 -11.85 29.27
N THR A 433 10.59 -11.27 28.66
CA THR A 433 10.49 -10.00 27.91
C THR A 433 9.47 -10.12 26.78
N GLY A 434 9.51 -11.24 26.05
CA GLY A 434 8.57 -11.52 24.98
C GLY A 434 7.12 -11.60 25.46
N LEU A 435 6.86 -12.34 26.54
CA LEU A 435 5.54 -12.43 27.17
C LEU A 435 5.02 -11.07 27.62
N LYS A 436 5.88 -10.27 28.26
CA LYS A 436 5.52 -8.92 28.70
C LYS A 436 5.12 -8.05 27.51
N ALA A 437 5.87 -8.08 26.42
CA ALA A 437 5.54 -7.33 25.20
C ALA A 437 4.20 -7.76 24.60
N LEU A 438 3.99 -9.08 24.40
CA LEU A 438 2.76 -9.60 23.82
C LEU A 438 1.51 -9.30 24.68
N SER A 439 1.67 -9.19 26.00
CA SER A 439 0.57 -8.84 26.91
C SER A 439 0.02 -7.41 26.74
N GLN A 440 0.76 -6.53 26.05
CA GLN A 440 0.33 -5.15 25.76
C GLN A 440 -0.66 -5.06 24.58
N LEU A 441 -0.86 -6.14 23.82
CA LEU A 441 -1.77 -6.15 22.68
C LEU A 441 -3.24 -6.17 23.12
N ALA A 442 -4.05 -5.31 22.51
CA ALA A 442 -5.49 -5.30 22.69
C ALA A 442 -6.16 -6.54 22.07
N GLN A 443 -7.28 -6.99 22.64
CA GLN A 443 -8.03 -8.16 22.13
C GLN A 443 -8.59 -7.95 20.72
N GLN A 444 -8.81 -6.70 20.31
CA GLN A 444 -9.27 -6.36 18.95
C GLN A 444 -8.14 -6.33 17.92
N SER A 445 -6.88 -6.46 18.35
CA SER A 445 -5.73 -6.44 17.46
C SER A 445 -5.79 -7.58 16.44
N THR A 446 -5.39 -7.31 15.20
CA THR A 446 -5.25 -8.33 14.15
C THR A 446 -4.16 -9.36 14.48
N HIS A 447 -3.23 -9.01 15.38
CA HIS A 447 -2.13 -9.87 15.82
C HIS A 447 -2.44 -10.67 17.09
N TYR A 448 -3.60 -10.47 17.72
CA TYR A 448 -3.91 -11.01 19.05
C TYR A 448 -3.81 -12.54 19.10
N ASP A 449 -4.47 -13.25 18.18
CA ASP A 449 -4.47 -14.72 18.19
C ASP A 449 -3.05 -15.28 18.03
N SER A 450 -2.28 -14.75 17.08
CA SER A 450 -0.88 -15.13 16.88
C SER A 450 0.00 -14.84 18.10
N ALA A 451 -0.25 -13.73 18.80
CA ALA A 451 0.44 -13.38 20.03
C ALA A 451 0.13 -14.37 21.18
N GLN A 452 -1.11 -14.85 21.29
CA GLN A 452 -1.45 -15.85 22.30
C GLN A 452 -0.77 -17.20 22.04
N LEU A 453 -0.60 -17.60 20.77
CA LEU A 453 0.13 -18.81 20.41
C LEU A 453 1.64 -18.73 20.74
N LEU A 454 2.24 -17.57 20.47
CA LEU A 454 3.62 -17.31 20.88
C LEU A 454 3.76 -17.30 22.41
N SER A 455 2.79 -16.71 23.12
CA SER A 455 2.74 -16.70 24.58
C SER A 455 2.64 -18.11 25.16
N LEU A 456 1.84 -19.00 24.58
CA LEU A 456 1.79 -20.42 24.97
C LEU A 456 3.14 -21.11 24.82
N THR A 457 3.83 -20.86 23.70
CA THR A 457 5.18 -21.38 23.47
C THR A 457 6.13 -20.91 24.57
N ALA A 458 6.13 -19.59 24.86
CA ALA A 458 7.00 -19.02 25.89
C ALA A 458 6.70 -19.56 27.30
N LEU A 459 5.43 -19.68 27.69
CA LEU A 459 5.02 -20.22 28.99
C LEU A 459 5.43 -21.69 29.16
N LEU A 460 5.28 -22.50 28.10
CA LEU A 460 5.75 -23.90 28.13
C LEU A 460 7.27 -23.99 28.29
N LEU A 461 8.01 -23.14 27.58
CA LEU A 461 9.47 -23.10 27.67
C LEU A 461 9.97 -22.54 29.01
N LEU A 462 9.22 -21.66 29.68
CA LEU A 462 9.50 -21.22 31.05
C LEU A 462 9.09 -22.25 32.12
N GLY A 463 8.27 -23.24 31.76
CA GLY A 463 7.71 -24.19 32.72
C GLY A 463 6.50 -23.68 33.50
N ASP A 464 5.91 -22.54 33.12
CA ASP A 464 4.67 -22.06 33.72
C ASP A 464 3.46 -22.79 33.12
N PHE A 465 3.34 -24.06 33.50
CA PHE A 465 2.28 -24.93 33.02
C PHE A 465 0.89 -24.51 33.49
N VAL A 466 0.78 -23.76 34.59
CA VAL A 466 -0.50 -23.31 35.13
C VAL A 466 -1.07 -22.23 34.20
N GLN A 467 -0.28 -21.21 33.88
CA GLN A 467 -0.69 -20.16 32.96
C GLN A 467 -0.84 -20.70 31.54
N ALA A 468 0.09 -21.55 31.07
CA ALA A 468 -0.01 -22.17 29.74
C ALA A 468 -1.33 -22.95 29.58
N ARG A 469 -1.72 -23.75 30.59
CA ARG A 469 -2.98 -24.49 30.56
C ARG A 469 -4.19 -23.57 30.57
N SER A 470 -4.17 -22.53 31.40
CA SER A 470 -5.26 -21.55 31.49
C SER A 470 -5.49 -20.88 30.13
N LEU A 471 -4.42 -20.37 29.51
CA LEU A 471 -4.48 -19.71 28.21
C LEU A 471 -4.93 -20.66 27.09
N ALA A 472 -4.43 -21.90 27.07
CA ALA A 472 -4.86 -22.89 26.08
C ALA A 472 -6.36 -23.20 26.20
N LEU A 473 -6.91 -23.28 27.42
CA LEU A 473 -8.35 -23.47 27.63
C LEU A 473 -9.20 -22.27 27.22
N ILE A 474 -8.65 -21.04 27.29
CA ILE A 474 -9.32 -19.85 26.75
C ILE A 474 -9.38 -19.94 25.22
N LEU A 475 -8.24 -20.21 24.57
CA LEU A 475 -8.16 -20.35 23.11
C LEU A 475 -8.97 -21.53 22.57
N TRP A 476 -9.17 -22.58 23.35
CA TRP A 476 -10.03 -23.72 22.99
C TRP A 476 -11.49 -23.30 22.70
N LYS A 477 -11.98 -22.26 23.38
CA LYS A 477 -13.33 -21.74 23.20
C LYS A 477 -13.50 -21.08 21.83
N GLY A 478 -12.46 -20.43 21.31
CA GLY A 478 -12.44 -19.83 19.97
C GLY A 478 -12.40 -20.89 18.87
N TYR A 479 -13.28 -20.76 17.86
CA TYR A 479 -13.28 -21.69 16.72
C TYR A 479 -11.95 -21.69 15.93
N PRO A 480 -11.36 -20.52 15.58
CA PRO A 480 -10.11 -20.48 14.79
C PRO A 480 -8.88 -21.02 15.54
N THR A 481 -8.86 -20.86 16.87
CA THR A 481 -7.71 -21.20 17.72
C THR A 481 -7.82 -22.59 18.35
N ARG A 482 -8.92 -23.31 18.14
CA ARG A 482 -9.20 -24.59 18.82
C ARG A 482 -8.18 -25.69 18.52
N ALA A 483 -7.79 -25.83 17.25
CA ALA A 483 -6.81 -26.84 16.85
C ALA A 483 -5.44 -26.57 17.49
N ASN A 484 -5.00 -25.31 17.47
CA ASN A 484 -3.78 -24.88 18.16
C ASN A 484 -3.85 -25.15 19.67
N ALA A 485 -4.94 -24.73 20.33
CA ALA A 485 -5.16 -24.98 21.74
C ALA A 485 -5.10 -26.47 22.10
N TYR A 486 -5.64 -27.33 21.24
CA TYR A 486 -5.55 -28.78 21.40
C TYR A 486 -4.10 -29.26 21.45
N LEU A 487 -3.32 -28.83 20.46
CA LEU A 487 -1.93 -29.20 20.29
C LEU A 487 -1.08 -28.76 21.49
N PHE A 488 -1.30 -27.53 21.97
CA PHE A 488 -0.60 -27.02 23.15
C PHE A 488 -0.99 -27.77 24.44
N LEU A 489 -2.24 -28.18 24.61
CA LEU A 489 -2.64 -29.05 25.74
C LEU A 489 -1.96 -30.43 25.68
N TRP A 490 -1.73 -30.95 24.46
CA TRP A 490 -0.98 -32.18 24.24
C TRP A 490 0.49 -32.03 24.60
N LEU A 491 1.14 -30.98 24.08
CA LEU A 491 2.52 -30.66 24.40
C LEU A 491 2.71 -30.47 25.90
N LEU A 492 1.79 -29.76 26.56
CA LEU A 492 1.81 -29.56 28.00
C LEU A 492 1.79 -30.91 28.76
N ARG A 493 0.90 -31.83 28.39
CA ARG A 493 0.86 -33.17 29.00
C ARG A 493 2.13 -33.97 28.72
N PHE A 494 2.65 -33.89 27.50
CA PHE A 494 3.87 -34.59 27.10
C PHE A 494 5.08 -34.08 27.90
N ILE A 495 5.26 -32.76 28.01
CA ILE A 495 6.36 -32.15 28.74
C ILE A 495 6.27 -32.49 30.25
N GLN A 496 5.07 -32.52 30.83
CA GLN A 496 4.90 -32.80 32.26
C GLN A 496 4.96 -34.29 32.62
N LYS A 497 4.49 -35.17 31.74
CA LYS A 497 4.21 -36.58 32.09
C LYS A 497 4.86 -37.59 31.15
N HIS A 498 5.54 -37.15 30.09
CA HIS A 498 6.07 -37.98 29.01
C HIS A 498 5.04 -38.98 28.43
N THR A 499 3.76 -38.62 28.47
CA THR A 499 2.66 -39.43 27.94
C THR A 499 1.83 -38.62 26.96
N LEU A 500 1.44 -39.26 25.86
CA LEU A 500 0.48 -38.69 24.92
C LEU A 500 -0.95 -39.14 25.29
N PRO A 501 -1.96 -38.27 25.22
CA PRO A 501 -3.35 -38.70 25.20
C PRO A 501 -3.60 -39.63 24.02
N THR A 502 -4.65 -40.46 24.08
CA THR A 502 -5.16 -41.14 22.89
C THR A 502 -5.66 -40.10 21.89
N ILE A 503 -5.25 -40.20 20.62
CA ILE A 503 -5.73 -39.32 19.55
C ILE A 503 -7.24 -39.59 19.41
N PRO A 504 -8.14 -38.63 19.69
CA PRO A 504 -9.56 -38.81 19.42
C PRO A 504 -9.71 -38.90 17.91
N LEU A 505 -10.34 -39.98 17.43
CA LEU A 505 -10.66 -40.26 16.03
C LEU A 505 -11.44 -39.11 15.33
N THR A 506 -11.89 -38.11 16.07
CA THR A 506 -12.69 -36.97 15.60
C THR A 506 -11.92 -35.66 15.46
N VAL A 507 -10.61 -35.62 15.72
CA VAL A 507 -9.78 -34.44 15.39
C VAL A 507 -9.17 -34.65 14.00
N ARG A 508 -9.28 -33.64 13.14
CA ARG A 508 -8.85 -33.67 11.75
C ARG A 508 -7.32 -33.85 11.68
N ASP A 509 -6.85 -35.08 11.56
CA ASP A 509 -5.40 -35.45 11.57
C ASP A 509 -4.54 -34.56 10.66
N ARG A 510 -5.09 -34.12 9.53
CA ARG A 510 -4.43 -33.21 8.60
C ARG A 510 -4.15 -31.82 9.19
N GLU A 511 -5.15 -31.22 9.84
CA GLU A 511 -5.06 -29.87 10.39
C GLU A 511 -4.05 -29.81 11.54
N LEU A 512 -4.04 -30.84 12.40
CA LEU A 512 -3.05 -30.95 13.47
C LEU A 512 -1.63 -31.17 12.95
N LEU A 513 -1.46 -31.98 11.89
CA LEU A 513 -0.15 -32.24 11.30
C LEU A 513 0.44 -30.95 10.70
N GLU A 514 -0.37 -30.17 9.97
CA GLU A 514 0.05 -28.90 9.38
C GLU A 514 0.56 -27.94 10.48
N ILE A 515 -0.22 -27.73 11.55
CA ILE A 515 0.19 -26.90 12.69
C ILE A 515 1.46 -27.45 13.37
N THR A 516 1.56 -28.78 13.55
CA THR A 516 2.73 -29.39 14.19
C THR A 516 4.00 -29.16 13.38
N ILE A 517 3.90 -29.24 12.04
CA ILE A 517 5.01 -28.93 11.13
C ILE A 517 5.39 -27.45 11.25
N GLU A 518 4.41 -26.54 11.26
CA GLU A 518 4.67 -25.10 11.42
C GLU A 518 5.41 -24.79 12.72
N LEU A 519 4.95 -25.33 13.87
CA LEU A 519 5.63 -25.16 15.15
C LEU A 519 7.02 -25.81 15.18
N PHE A 520 7.22 -26.93 14.48
CA PHE A 520 8.52 -27.58 14.36
C PHE A 520 9.51 -26.77 13.52
N VAL A 521 9.07 -26.20 12.39
CA VAL A 521 9.88 -25.29 11.57
C VAL A 521 10.20 -24.02 12.34
N ALA A 522 9.19 -23.42 12.99
CA ALA A 522 9.38 -22.30 13.90
C ALA A 522 10.43 -22.62 14.97
N PHE A 523 10.40 -23.83 15.54
CA PHE A 523 11.36 -24.23 16.57
C PHE A 523 12.82 -24.13 16.11
N LYS A 524 13.10 -24.28 14.80
CA LYS A 524 14.46 -24.15 14.25
C LYS A 524 15.00 -22.71 14.28
N HIS A 525 14.13 -21.71 14.37
CA HIS A 525 14.55 -20.31 14.51
C HIS A 525 14.95 -19.95 15.95
N PHE A 526 14.72 -20.84 16.93
CA PHE A 526 15.29 -20.69 18.26
C PHE A 526 16.81 -20.91 18.22
N LYS A 527 17.57 -19.83 18.04
CA LYS A 527 19.01 -19.88 17.73
C LYS A 527 19.94 -19.37 18.84
N ALA A 528 19.42 -19.04 20.02
CA ALA A 528 20.27 -18.50 21.09
C ALA A 528 21.09 -19.59 21.79
N TYR A 529 22.33 -19.25 22.17
CA TYR A 529 23.20 -20.06 23.03
C TYR A 529 22.54 -20.32 24.42
N ASP A 530 21.61 -19.45 24.83
CA ASP A 530 20.83 -19.54 26.07
C ASP A 530 19.62 -20.49 25.99
N PHE A 531 19.33 -21.11 24.83
CA PHE A 531 18.36 -22.22 24.78
C PHE A 531 18.80 -23.43 25.64
N ASN A 532 20.09 -23.49 25.99
CA ASN A 532 20.64 -24.44 26.97
C ASN A 532 20.12 -24.23 28.40
N HIS A 533 19.37 -23.16 28.70
CA HIS A 533 18.84 -22.88 30.05
C HIS A 533 17.38 -23.26 30.27
N SER A 534 16.57 -23.49 29.22
CA SER A 534 15.23 -24.04 29.42
C SER A 534 15.30 -25.57 29.47
N PRO A 535 15.02 -26.21 30.63
CA PRO A 535 14.99 -27.68 30.71
C PRO A 535 13.86 -28.30 29.87
N TYR A 536 12.96 -27.48 29.32
CA TYR A 536 11.77 -27.92 28.60
C TYR A 536 11.91 -27.82 27.08
N ALA A 537 12.95 -27.15 26.55
CA ALA A 537 13.15 -27.00 25.10
C ALA A 537 13.31 -28.36 24.39
N ASP A 538 14.11 -29.25 24.96
CA ASP A 538 14.27 -30.62 24.43
C ASP A 538 12.97 -31.41 24.49
N SER A 539 12.24 -31.31 25.60
CA SER A 539 10.94 -31.98 25.77
C SER A 539 9.89 -31.44 24.80
N TYR A 540 9.90 -30.13 24.52
CA TYR A 540 9.03 -29.48 23.54
C TYR A 540 9.32 -30.01 22.13
N ASN A 541 10.58 -30.03 21.72
CA ASN A 541 11.02 -30.56 20.43
C ASN A 541 10.69 -32.05 20.28
N GLN A 542 10.97 -32.85 21.32
CA GLN A 542 10.61 -34.27 21.35
C GLN A 542 9.09 -34.47 21.26
N GLY A 543 8.30 -33.65 21.93
CA GLY A 543 6.84 -33.67 21.85
C GLY A 543 6.34 -33.47 20.42
N LEU A 544 6.82 -32.43 19.75
CA LEU A 544 6.51 -32.15 18.33
C LEU A 544 6.91 -33.32 17.43
N LYS A 545 8.13 -33.85 17.56
CA LYS A 545 8.58 -35.02 16.78
C LYS A 545 7.72 -36.25 17.03
N THR A 546 7.31 -36.49 18.27
CA THR A 546 6.48 -37.65 18.62
C THR A 546 5.08 -37.53 18.00
N LEU A 547 4.52 -36.32 17.99
CA LEU A 547 3.27 -36.03 17.30
C LEU A 547 3.39 -36.26 15.78
N MET A 548 4.46 -35.78 15.14
CA MET A 548 4.67 -36.02 13.70
C MET A 548 4.81 -37.51 13.39
N LYS A 549 5.52 -38.26 14.25
CA LYS A 549 5.68 -39.73 14.12
C LYS A 549 4.37 -40.51 14.29
N SER A 550 3.31 -39.90 14.81
CA SER A 550 2.00 -40.55 14.95
C SER A 550 1.25 -40.69 13.62
N THR A 551 1.74 -40.09 12.53
CA THR A 551 1.13 -40.14 11.20
C THR A 551 2.16 -40.49 10.12
N GLU A 552 1.75 -41.22 9.07
CA GLU A 552 2.64 -41.59 7.95
C GLU A 552 3.23 -40.36 7.24
N LYS A 553 2.39 -39.35 6.97
CA LYS A 553 2.82 -38.10 6.33
C LYS A 553 3.84 -37.34 7.18
N GLY A 554 3.67 -37.30 8.50
CA GLY A 554 4.63 -36.66 9.40
C GLY A 554 5.99 -37.37 9.43
N ILE A 555 6.00 -38.71 9.35
CA ILE A 555 7.25 -39.48 9.22
C ILE A 555 7.97 -39.14 7.92
N GLN A 556 7.25 -39.12 6.79
CA GLN A 556 7.82 -38.78 5.48
C GLN A 556 8.44 -37.37 5.49
N TRP A 557 7.75 -36.39 6.09
CA TRP A 557 8.27 -35.03 6.21
C TRP A 557 9.56 -34.99 7.05
N LEU A 558 9.60 -35.65 8.20
CA LEU A 558 10.80 -35.70 9.05
C LEU A 558 12.00 -36.31 8.32
N LEU A 559 11.79 -37.39 7.56
CA LEU A 559 12.87 -38.01 6.78
C LEU A 559 13.43 -37.07 5.71
N SER A 560 12.55 -36.35 5.01
CA SER A 560 12.96 -35.32 4.05
C SER A 560 13.76 -34.21 4.72
N ASP A 561 13.30 -33.74 5.88
CA ASP A 561 13.93 -32.66 6.65
C ASP A 561 15.33 -33.03 7.15
N TYR A 562 15.50 -34.25 7.68
CA TYR A 562 16.81 -34.76 8.09
C TYR A 562 17.77 -34.91 6.91
N THR A 563 17.27 -35.39 5.77
CA THR A 563 18.07 -35.56 4.55
C THR A 563 18.56 -34.21 4.02
N GLN A 564 17.68 -33.20 3.98
CA GLN A 564 18.04 -31.84 3.59
C GLN A 564 19.07 -31.23 4.54
N SER A 565 18.86 -31.37 5.85
CA SER A 565 19.78 -30.87 6.87
C SER A 565 21.18 -31.47 6.74
N LEU A 566 21.27 -32.78 6.46
CA LEU A 566 22.54 -33.46 6.20
C LEU A 566 23.22 -32.93 4.93
N MET A 567 22.45 -32.69 3.87
CA MET A 567 22.95 -32.15 2.61
C MET A 567 23.46 -30.72 2.76
N ASP A 568 22.75 -29.86 3.48
CA ASP A 568 23.15 -28.49 3.78
C ASP A 568 24.42 -28.46 4.61
N LEU A 569 24.54 -29.35 5.61
CA LEU A 569 25.75 -29.51 6.40
C LEU A 569 26.93 -29.92 5.50
N LYS A 570 26.74 -30.92 4.65
CA LYS A 570 27.76 -31.39 3.69
C LYS A 570 28.19 -30.27 2.74
N ASN A 571 27.24 -29.48 2.24
CA ASN A 571 27.52 -28.33 1.38
C ASN A 571 28.34 -27.27 2.12
N ARG A 572 27.96 -26.89 3.35
CA ARG A 572 28.72 -25.93 4.18
C ARG A 572 30.14 -26.42 4.46
N PHE A 573 30.31 -27.70 4.78
CA PHE A 573 31.64 -28.30 4.94
C PHE A 573 32.44 -28.23 3.65
N THR A 574 31.84 -28.56 2.51
CA THR A 574 32.49 -28.51 1.21
C THR A 574 32.89 -27.09 0.82
N THR A 575 32.05 -26.09 1.08
CA THR A 575 32.35 -24.67 0.84
C THR A 575 33.48 -24.16 1.73
N LYS A 576 33.50 -24.57 3.01
CA LYS A 576 34.49 -24.10 3.99
C LYS A 576 35.86 -24.79 3.85
N TYR A 577 35.88 -26.08 3.51
CA TYR A 577 37.09 -26.91 3.55
C TYR A 577 37.49 -27.52 2.18
N GLY A 578 36.70 -27.32 1.13
CA GLY A 578 36.90 -27.96 -0.17
C GLY A 578 36.50 -29.45 -0.18
N THR A 579 36.61 -30.10 -1.34
CA THR A 579 36.20 -31.51 -1.53
C THR A 579 37.23 -32.56 -1.06
N LYS A 580 38.37 -32.15 -0.48
CA LYS A 580 39.42 -33.10 -0.07
C LYS A 580 39.10 -33.72 1.30
N GLN A 581 38.76 -35.02 1.24
CA GLN A 581 38.59 -36.00 2.32
C GLN A 581 37.32 -35.90 3.18
N LEU A 582 36.26 -36.56 2.69
CA LEU A 582 35.35 -37.35 3.52
C LEU A 582 35.11 -38.69 2.80
N ARG A 583 36.11 -39.57 2.80
CA ARG A 583 35.86 -41.02 2.74
C ARG A 583 35.57 -41.44 4.16
N ILE A 584 34.29 -41.58 4.49
CA ILE A 584 33.87 -42.42 5.61
C ILE A 584 33.70 -43.78 4.97
N ASP A 585 34.70 -44.65 5.13
CA ASP A 585 34.55 -46.06 4.78
C ASP A 585 33.52 -46.65 5.76
N TYR A 586 32.38 -47.09 5.23
CA TYR A 586 31.42 -47.90 5.96
C TYR A 586 31.90 -49.34 5.87
N ASP A 587 32.67 -49.80 6.85
CA ASP A 587 32.86 -51.21 7.20
C ASP A 587 33.45 -51.26 8.63
N ASP A 588 32.55 -51.35 9.63
CA ASP A 588 32.64 -52.12 10.88
C ASP A 588 31.40 -51.92 11.76
#